data_AF-A0A349VRL4-F1
#
_entry.id   AF-A0A349VRL4-F1
#
_cell.length_a   1.000
_cell.length_b   1.000
_cell.length_c   1.000
_cell.angle_alpha   90.00
_cell.angle_beta   90.00
_cell.angle_gamma   90.00
#
_symmetry.space_group_name_H-M   'P 1'
#
loop_
_entity.id
_entity.type
_entity.pdbx_description
1 polymer ?
#
loop_
_entity_poly.entity_id
_entity_poly.type
_entity_poly.pdbx_seq_one_letter_code
_entity_poly.pdbx_strand_id
1 'polypeptide(L)'
;MEILFENLFDLIIEGSVELSKSKRVPLPIRIILGTLVSLLFIAVIALIGFVGVSMFSENVLGGIFCLGIDVLFAFLIIRRGMKEFRRRRV
;
A
#
# COMPACT_ATOMS: atom_id res chain seq x y z
N MET A 1 5.35 18.38 -16.99
CA MET A 1 4.29 18.07 -16.03
C MET A 1 4.43 16.64 -15.52
N GLU A 2 4.47 15.62 -16.39
CA GLU A 2 4.72 14.21 -16.00
C GLU A 2 5.99 14.00 -15.18
N ILE A 3 7.15 14.41 -15.71
CA ILE A 3 8.46 14.17 -15.08
C ILE A 3 8.55 14.77 -13.67
N LEU A 4 7.98 15.96 -13.46
CA LEU A 4 7.99 16.60 -12.14
C LEU A 4 7.07 15.86 -11.15
N PHE A 5 5.94 15.33 -11.62
CA PHE A 5 4.98 14.62 -10.78
C PHE A 5 5.48 13.22 -10.43
N GLU A 6 6.04 12.50 -11.41
CA GLU A 6 6.66 11.18 -11.25
C GLU A 6 7.83 11.25 -10.25
N ASN A 7 8.74 12.20 -10.44
CA ASN A 7 9.86 12.41 -9.50
C ASN A 7 9.39 12.80 -8.09
N LEU A 8 8.32 13.60 -7.96
CA LEU A 8 7.76 13.94 -6.65
C LEU A 8 7.14 12.71 -5.99
N PHE A 9 6.45 11.88 -6.77
CA PHE A 9 5.78 10.69 -6.28
C PHE A 9 6.79 9.63 -5.83
N ASP A 10 7.84 9.40 -6.61
CA ASP A 10 8.97 8.56 -6.22
C ASP A 10 9.66 9.09 -4.97
N LEU A 11 9.95 10.40 -4.90
CA LEU A 11 10.55 11.01 -3.72
C LEU A 11 9.68 10.83 -2.47
N ILE A 12 8.36 10.97 -2.60
CA ILE A 12 7.43 10.78 -1.49
C ILE A 12 7.37 9.31 -1.10
N ILE A 13 7.22 8.39 -2.06
CA ILE A 13 7.04 6.96 -1.77
C ILE A 13 8.35 6.33 -1.29
N GLU A 14 9.43 6.41 -2.07
CA GLU A 14 10.73 5.86 -1.67
C GLU A 14 11.26 6.58 -0.43
N GLY A 15 11.18 7.92 -0.41
CA GLY A 15 11.61 8.71 0.73
C GLY A 15 10.84 8.37 2.01
N SER A 16 9.52 8.22 1.96
CA SER A 16 8.72 7.82 3.13
C SER A 16 9.06 6.40 3.59
N VAL A 17 9.25 5.47 2.66
CA VAL A 17 9.61 4.09 2.97
C VAL A 17 10.99 3.99 3.61
N GLU A 18 11.97 4.75 3.11
CA GLU A 18 13.33 4.76 3.64
C GLU A 18 13.42 5.49 5.00
N LEU A 19 12.77 6.65 5.12
CA LEU A 19 12.70 7.41 6.37
C LEU A 19 11.95 6.66 7.47
N SER A 20 10.92 5.86 7.12
CA SER A 20 10.19 5.04 8.11
C SER A 20 11.08 3.98 8.78
N LYS A 21 12.14 3.53 8.09
CA LYS A 21 13.08 2.50 8.57
C LYS A 21 14.32 3.09 9.23
N SER A 22 14.63 4.36 8.97
CA SER A 22 15.84 5.00 9.49
C SER A 22 15.74 5.27 11.00
N LYS A 23 16.76 4.84 11.75
CA LYS A 23 16.89 5.14 13.19
C LYS A 23 17.13 6.62 13.50
N ARG A 24 17.48 7.42 12.49
CA ARG A 24 17.80 8.86 12.63
C ARG A 24 16.56 9.75 12.72
N VAL A 25 15.39 9.27 12.30
CA VAL A 25 14.15 10.05 12.29
C VAL A 25 13.43 9.93 13.63
N PRO A 26 12.92 11.00 14.26
CA PRO A 26 12.14 10.91 15.50
C PRO A 26 10.95 9.93 15.37
N LEU A 27 10.64 9.20 16.45
CA LEU A 27 9.55 8.21 16.48
C LEU A 27 8.19 8.77 15.97
N PRO A 28 7.77 10.01 16.33
CA PRO A 28 6.50 10.56 15.85
C PRO A 28 6.43 10.69 14.32
N ILE A 29 7.52 11.14 13.70
CA ILE A 29 7.59 11.30 12.23
C ILE A 29 7.56 9.93 11.55
N ARG A 30 8.22 8.91 12.13
CA ARG A 30 8.14 7.54 11.59
C ARG A 30 6.73 6.95 11.66
N ILE A 31 5.96 7.26 12.71
CA ILE A 31 4.57 6.82 12.83
C ILE A 31 3.73 7.51 11.76
N ILE A 32 3.84 8.83 11.59
CA ILE A 32 3.11 9.59 10.56
C ILE A 32 3.40 9.03 9.16
N LEU A 33 4.68 8.86 8.81
CA LEU A 33 5.09 8.31 7.51
C LEU A 33 4.60 6.87 7.32
N GLY A 34 4.70 6.03 8.36
CA GLY A 34 4.19 4.66 8.32
C GLY A 34 2.68 4.58 8.14
N THR A 35 1.92 5.45 8.82
CA THR A 35 0.47 5.56 8.66
C THR A 35 0.12 6.03 7.26
N LEU A 36 0.80 7.06 6.74
CA LEU A 36 0.54 7.61 5.40
C LEU A 36 0.79 6.58 4.30
N VAL A 37 1.90 5.85 4.36
CA VAL A 37 2.21 4.74 3.43
C VAL A 37 1.17 3.63 3.55
N SER A 38 0.77 3.26 4.77
CA SER A 38 -0.23 2.21 4.98
C SER A 38 -1.61 2.61 4.46
N LEU A 39 -2.00 3.87 4.64
CA LEU A 39 -3.24 4.44 4.11
C LEU A 39 -3.26 4.39 2.58
N LEU A 40 -2.14 4.72 1.92
CA LEU A 40 -2.01 4.63 0.47
C LEU A 40 -2.28 3.21 -0.04
N PHE A 41 -1.67 2.21 0.59
CA PHE A 41 -1.87 0.81 0.20
C PHE A 41 -3.32 0.34 0.41
N ILE A 42 -3.96 0.73 1.53
CA ILE A 42 -5.36 0.42 1.79
C ILE A 42 -6.26 1.06 0.72
N ALA A 43 -5.97 2.30 0.32
CA ALA A 43 -6.72 2.99 -0.72
C ALA A 43 -6.60 2.28 -2.08
N VAL A 44 -5.41 1.80 -2.44
CA VAL A 44 -5.18 1.03 -3.68
C VAL A 44 -5.97 -0.28 -3.67
N ILE A 45 -5.94 -1.03 -2.57
CA ILE A 45 -6.74 -2.26 -2.42
C ILE A 45 -8.23 -1.95 -2.55
N ALA A 46 -8.74 -0.96 -1.82
CA ALA A 46 -10.14 -0.57 -1.90
C ALA A 46 -10.57 -0.17 -3.33
N LEU A 47 -9.69 0.50 -4.08
CA LEU A 47 -9.93 0.88 -5.46
C LEU A 47 -10.01 -0.35 -6.37
N ILE A 48 -9.06 -1.29 -6.25
CA ILE A 48 -9.03 -2.54 -7.03
C ILE A 48 -10.28 -3.36 -6.73
N GLY A 49 -10.66 -3.50 -5.45
CA GLY A 49 -11.89 -4.18 -5.05
C GLY A 49 -13.14 -3.53 -5.64
N PHE A 50 -13.24 -2.20 -5.59
CA PHE A 50 -14.37 -1.46 -6.16
C PHE A 50 -14.49 -1.65 -7.69
N VAL A 51 -13.37 -1.56 -8.42
CA VAL A 51 -13.33 -1.82 -9.86
C VAL A 51 -13.70 -3.27 -10.16
N GLY A 52 -13.15 -4.22 -9.40
CA GLY A 52 -13.46 -5.63 -9.51
C GLY A 52 -14.96 -5.91 -9.36
N VAL A 53 -15.60 -5.36 -8.32
CA VAL A 53 -17.06 -5.50 -8.11
C VAL A 53 -17.86 -4.82 -9.21
N SER A 54 -17.46 -3.63 -9.64
CA SER A 54 -18.18 -2.88 -10.70
C SER A 54 -18.16 -3.64 -12.04
N MET A 55 -17.04 -4.33 -12.33
CA MET A 55 -16.88 -5.14 -13.54
C MET A 55 -17.71 -6.43 -13.56
N PHE A 56 -18.29 -6.89 -12.44
CA PHE A 56 -19.12 -8.11 -12.44
C PHE A 56 -20.34 -8.01 -13.35
N SER A 57 -20.86 -6.79 -13.57
CA SER A 57 -22.04 -6.56 -14.41
C SER A 57 -21.74 -6.73 -15.91
N GLU A 58 -20.52 -6.44 -16.35
CA GLU A 58 -20.14 -6.44 -17.77
C GLU A 58 -19.24 -7.63 -18.14
N ASN A 59 -18.32 -8.00 -17.26
CA ASN A 59 -17.35 -9.06 -17.50
C ASN A 59 -17.02 -9.80 -16.20
N VAL A 60 -17.79 -10.86 -15.94
CA VAL A 60 -17.65 -11.72 -14.75
C VAL A 60 -16.23 -12.28 -14.62
N LEU A 61 -15.59 -12.69 -15.71
CA LEU A 61 -14.24 -13.24 -15.69
C LEU A 61 -13.21 -12.17 -15.27
N GLY A 62 -13.35 -10.96 -15.80
CA GLY A 62 -12.53 -9.80 -15.43
C GLY A 62 -12.71 -9.41 -13.96
N GLY A 63 -13.96 -9.37 -13.48
CA GLY A 63 -14.28 -9.09 -12.08
C GLY A 63 -13.67 -10.12 -11.11
N ILE A 64 -13.79 -11.41 -11.42
CA ILE A 64 -13.18 -12.49 -10.63
C ILE A 64 -11.65 -12.35 -10.61
N PHE A 65 -11.03 -12.05 -11.75
CA PHE A 65 -9.57 -11.87 -11.83
C PHE A 65 -9.09 -10.67 -10.99
N CYS A 66 -9.78 -9.53 -11.09
CA CYS A 66 -9.50 -8.34 -10.29
C CYS A 66 -9.65 -8.60 -8.79
N LEU A 67 -10.73 -9.26 -8.37
CA LEU A 67 -10.91 -9.64 -6.96
C LEU A 67 -9.86 -10.66 -6.48
N GLY A 68 -9.44 -11.58 -7.34
CA GLY A 68 -8.35 -12.51 -7.04
C GLY A 68 -7.04 -11.78 -6.74
N ILE A 69 -6.70 -10.77 -7.54
CA ILE A 69 -5.53 -9.89 -7.30
C ILE A 69 -5.71 -9.09 -6.01
N ASP A 70 -6.91 -8.57 -5.76
CA ASP A 70 -7.21 -7.78 -4.57
C ASP A 70 -6.98 -8.58 -3.28
N VAL A 71 -7.52 -9.81 -3.22
CA VAL A 71 -7.32 -10.75 -2.11
C VAL A 71 -5.84 -11.10 -1.93
N LEU A 72 -5.10 -11.33 -3.03
CA LEU A 72 -3.67 -11.60 -2.98
C LEU A 72 -2.89 -10.42 -2.37
N PHE A 73 -3.18 -9.19 -2.79
CA PHE A 73 -2.55 -8.00 -2.24
C PHE A 73 -2.90 -7.77 -0.77
N ALA A 74 -4.17 -7.91 -0.40
CA ALA A 74 -4.59 -7.84 1.01
C ALA A 74 -3.84 -8.87 1.86
N PHE A 75 -3.73 -10.11 1.39
CA PHE A 75 -2.98 -11.17 2.07
C PHE A 75 -1.49 -10.82 2.24
N LEU A 76 -0.83 -10.32 1.19
CA LEU A 76 0.59 -9.94 1.24
C LEU A 76 0.84 -8.81 2.23
N ILE A 77 -0.04 -7.81 2.29
CA ILE A 77 0.07 -6.69 3.24
C ILE A 77 -0.09 -7.18 4.66
N ILE A 78 -1.12 -7.99 4.95
CA ILE A 78 -1.34 -8.55 6.28
C ILE A 78 -0.12 -9.38 6.70
N ARG A 79 0.37 -10.26 5.82
CA ARG A 79 1.55 -11.10 6.11
C ARG A 79 2.79 -10.26 6.40
N ARG A 80 3.03 -9.20 5.64
CA ARG A 80 4.18 -8.30 5.82
C ARG A 80 4.04 -7.46 7.09
N GLY A 81 2.85 -6.94 7.37
CA GLY A 81 2.52 -6.22 8.60
C GLY A 81 2.74 -7.10 9.83
N MET A 82 2.20 -8.32 9.85
CA MET A 82 2.42 -9.28 10.94
C MET A 82 3.91 -9.61 11.15
N LYS A 83 4.68 -9.75 10.07
CA LYS A 83 6.14 -10.00 10.16
C LYS A 83 6.88 -8.82 10.79
N GLU A 84 6.50 -7.60 10.46
CA GLU A 84 7.08 -6.38 11.02
C GLU A 84 6.71 -6.22 12.51
N PHE A 85 5.45 -6.47 12.88
CA PHE A 85 5.03 -6.47 14.29
C PHE A 85 5.76 -7.53 15.12
N ARG A 86 5.99 -8.73 14.56
CA ARG A 86 6.72 -9.80 15.25
C ARG A 86 8.20 -9.47 15.45
N ARG A 87 8.83 -8.74 14.52
CA ARG A 87 10.24 -8.30 14.63
C ARG A 87 10.47 -7.23 15.68
N ARG A 88 9.47 -6.41 16.02
CA ARG A 88 9.59 -5.36 17.04
C ARG A 88 9.32 -5.86 18.46
N ARG A 89 8.85 -7.10 18.62
CA ARG A 89 8.49 -7.72 19.91
C ARG A 89 9.56 -8.71 20.44
N VAL A 90 10.64 -8.95 19.67
CA VAL A 90 11.86 -9.70 20.06
C VAL A 90 12.99 -8.71 20.19
#